data_AF-A0A852Q2M7-F1
#
_entry.id   AF-A0A852Q2M7-F1
#
_cell.length_a   1.000
_cell.length_b   1.000
_cell.length_c   1.000
_cell.angle_alpha   90.00
_cell.angle_beta   90.00
_cell.angle_gamma   90.00
#
_symmetry.space_group_name_H-M   'P 1'
#
loop_
_entity.id
_entity.type
_entity.pdbx_description
1 polymer ?
#
loop_
_entity_poly.entity_id
_entity_poly.type
_entity_poly.pdbx_seq_one_letter_code
_entity_poly.pdbx_strand_id
1 'polypeptide(L)'
;MVNEYESQEFFASSSQYHPTNTDLVKVPTTDYYKLERLATQYKKDGDWAGALACLYEVKNNLEDFDDPHYFTVALRFVLYLQAAGKFEEAKFELQSLVDELDYIVELKIGHHSDDKDYDVYFASTQNTLLSEIFDTARKIYKRENLIEEANDFENKAIQFRIENQANSEYLREQRSIRIREWQEERERDRQEYERWEQEQAELKQQEKVKKRSNFWLYVGLGLVAYIIIKRFWG
;
A
#
# COMPACT_ATOMS: atom_id res chain seq x y z
N MET A 1 4.29 13.95 12.56
CA MET A 1 5.52 13.90 13.38
C MET A 1 6.60 14.53 12.53
N VAL A 2 7.42 15.44 13.05
CA VAL A 2 8.57 15.94 12.27
C VAL A 2 9.66 14.89 12.42
N ASN A 3 10.10 14.33 11.31
CA ASN A 3 11.17 13.35 11.30
C ASN A 3 12.49 13.97 11.78
N GLU A 4 13.03 13.43 12.86
CA GLU A 4 14.28 13.91 13.49
C GLU A 4 15.47 13.84 12.52
N TYR A 5 15.37 13.02 11.47
CA TYR A 5 16.40 12.82 10.46
C TYR A 5 16.41 13.88 9.34
N GLU A 6 15.32 14.62 9.10
CA GLU A 6 15.26 15.67 8.05
C GLU A 6 16.25 16.82 8.32
N SER A 7 16.63 17.01 9.59
CA SER A 7 17.58 18.06 10.00
C SER A 7 19.05 17.62 10.00
N GLN A 8 19.31 16.33 9.74
CA GLN A 8 20.63 15.74 9.83
C GLN A 8 21.23 15.50 8.45
N GLU A 9 22.40 16.10 8.21
CA GLU A 9 23.22 15.78 7.05
C GLU A 9 23.92 14.43 7.29
N PHE A 10 23.53 13.42 6.51
CA PHE A 10 24.14 12.09 6.52
C PHE A 10 25.13 11.90 5.37
N PHE A 11 24.86 12.51 4.23
CA PHE A 11 25.64 12.34 3.00
C PHE A 11 26.09 13.68 2.47
N ALA A 12 27.21 14.18 3.00
CA ALA A 12 27.85 15.37 2.47
C ALA A 12 28.20 15.16 0.98
N SER A 13 27.77 16.09 0.14
CA SER A 13 28.08 16.08 -1.29
C SER A 13 28.46 17.47 -1.77
N SER A 14 29.44 17.50 -2.66
CA SER A 14 29.89 18.71 -3.35
C SER A 14 29.21 18.94 -4.69
N SER A 15 28.40 17.99 -5.19
CA SER A 15 27.84 18.05 -6.55
C SER A 15 26.49 17.34 -6.67
N GLN A 16 25.59 17.96 -7.41
CA GLN A 16 24.32 17.37 -7.88
C GLN A 16 24.45 16.93 -9.34
N TYR A 17 23.75 15.85 -9.74
CA TYR A 17 23.68 15.47 -11.14
C TYR A 17 22.70 16.33 -11.91
N HIS A 18 23.14 16.86 -13.05
CA HIS A 18 22.27 17.42 -14.07
C HIS A 18 22.69 16.88 -15.43
N PRO A 19 21.76 16.33 -16.24
CA PRO A 19 22.07 15.93 -17.61
C PRO A 19 22.39 17.16 -18.45
N THR A 20 23.33 17.04 -19.38
CA THR A 20 23.59 18.10 -20.35
C THR A 20 22.53 18.10 -21.45
N ASN A 21 22.40 19.20 -22.19
CA ASN A 21 21.54 19.24 -23.38
C ASN A 21 21.85 18.12 -24.38
N THR A 22 23.12 17.70 -24.48
CA THR A 22 23.53 16.60 -25.34
C THR A 22 23.04 15.24 -24.83
N ASP A 23 22.98 15.05 -23.52
CA ASP A 23 22.49 13.82 -22.91
C ASP A 23 20.96 13.72 -23.07
N LEU A 24 20.24 14.84 -22.94
CA LEU A 24 18.79 14.90 -23.10
C LEU A 24 18.31 14.55 -24.52
N VAL A 25 19.12 14.76 -25.55
CA VAL A 25 18.81 14.29 -26.92
C VAL A 25 18.64 12.76 -26.98
N LYS A 26 19.23 12.02 -26.03
CA LYS A 26 19.11 10.56 -25.92
C LYS A 26 17.83 10.10 -25.21
N VAL A 27 16.97 11.03 -24.79
CA VAL A 27 15.69 10.76 -24.11
C VAL A 27 14.56 11.03 -25.12
N PRO A 28 14.13 10.03 -25.92
CA PRO A 28 13.21 10.25 -27.04
C PRO A 28 11.73 10.26 -26.65
N THR A 29 11.41 10.08 -25.36
CA THR A 29 10.05 9.83 -24.87
C THR A 29 9.94 10.22 -23.40
N THR A 30 8.74 10.54 -22.92
CA THR A 30 8.44 10.76 -21.50
C THR A 30 7.75 9.55 -20.84
N ASP A 31 7.42 8.52 -21.63
CA ASP A 31 6.84 7.26 -21.14
C ASP A 31 7.78 6.52 -20.16
N TYR A 32 7.29 6.36 -18.92
CA TYR A 32 7.96 5.70 -17.80
C TYR A 32 8.60 4.35 -18.19
N TYR A 33 7.81 3.40 -18.67
CA TYR A 33 8.28 2.03 -18.93
C TYR A 33 9.30 1.99 -20.07
N LYS A 34 9.13 2.83 -21.09
CA LYS A 34 10.10 2.93 -22.18
C LYS A 34 11.42 3.51 -21.71
N LEU A 35 11.40 4.55 -20.87
CA LEU A 35 12.61 5.15 -20.33
C LEU A 35 13.36 4.21 -19.39
N GLU A 36 12.68 3.48 -18.51
CA GLU A 36 13.34 2.49 -17.65
C GLU A 36 14.01 1.36 -18.45
N ARG A 37 13.37 0.92 -19.54
CA ARG A 37 13.95 -0.06 -20.47
C ARG A 37 15.15 0.52 -21.21
N LEU A 38 15.03 1.75 -21.69
CA LEU A 38 16.10 2.44 -22.42
C LEU A 38 17.32 2.68 -21.52
N ALA A 39 17.12 3.09 -20.27
CA ALA A 39 18.19 3.23 -19.28
C ALA A 39 18.95 1.91 -19.08
N THR A 40 18.22 0.80 -19.00
CA THR A 40 18.82 -0.55 -18.90
C THR A 40 19.65 -0.90 -20.13
N GLN A 41 19.15 -0.55 -21.31
CA GLN A 41 19.83 -0.79 -22.58
C GLN A 41 21.13 0.03 -22.66
N TYR A 42 21.06 1.34 -22.43
CA TYR A 42 22.23 2.21 -22.42
C TYR A 42 23.30 1.75 -21.42
N LYS A 43 22.90 1.33 -20.21
CA LYS A 43 23.83 0.73 -19.24
C LYS A 43 24.54 -0.50 -19.80
N LYS A 44 23.81 -1.41 -20.47
CA LYS A 44 24.40 -2.63 -21.06
C LYS A 44 25.40 -2.29 -22.16
N ASP A 45 25.13 -1.22 -22.90
CA ASP A 45 25.99 -0.74 -23.99
C ASP A 45 27.17 0.12 -23.48
N GLY A 46 27.26 0.36 -22.16
CA GLY A 46 28.28 1.20 -21.53
C GLY A 46 28.05 2.70 -21.68
N ASP A 47 26.91 3.12 -22.26
CA ASP A 47 26.51 4.53 -22.37
C ASP A 47 25.88 5.02 -21.06
N TRP A 48 26.73 5.30 -20.08
CA TRP A 48 26.27 5.81 -18.79
C TRP A 48 25.55 7.14 -18.89
N ALA A 49 25.95 8.02 -19.82
CA ALA A 49 25.32 9.32 -19.99
C ALA A 49 23.85 9.19 -20.43
N GLY A 50 23.58 8.34 -21.42
CA GLY A 50 22.21 8.04 -21.85
C GLY A 50 21.40 7.32 -20.76
N ALA A 51 22.03 6.39 -20.03
CA ALA A 51 21.37 5.65 -18.96
C ALA A 51 20.93 6.57 -17.80
N LEU A 52 21.81 7.49 -17.40
CA LEU A 52 21.54 8.46 -16.33
C LEU A 52 20.51 9.50 -16.75
N ALA A 53 20.59 10.04 -17.97
CA ALA A 53 19.59 10.98 -18.46
C ALA A 53 18.18 10.36 -18.49
N CYS A 54 18.05 9.11 -18.95
CA CYS A 54 16.76 8.42 -18.92
C CYS A 54 16.21 8.27 -17.49
N LEU A 55 17.03 7.86 -16.52
CA LEU A 55 16.57 7.69 -15.14
C LEU A 55 16.29 9.02 -14.44
N TYR A 56 17.07 10.07 -14.73
CA TYR A 56 16.82 11.41 -14.23
C TYR A 56 15.44 11.91 -14.66
N GLU A 57 15.12 11.76 -15.96
CA GLU A 57 13.82 12.14 -16.49
C GLU A 57 12.69 11.29 -15.91
N VAL A 58 12.89 9.98 -15.70
CA VAL A 58 11.88 9.14 -15.03
C VAL A 58 11.64 9.60 -13.60
N LYS A 59 12.71 9.86 -12.85
CA LYS A 59 12.63 10.29 -11.45
C LYS A 59 11.81 11.57 -11.33
N ASN A 60 12.17 12.60 -12.09
CA ASN A 60 11.48 13.89 -12.04
C ASN A 60 10.01 13.78 -12.46
N ASN A 61 9.70 12.99 -13.50
CA ASN A 61 8.32 12.77 -13.90
C ASN A 61 7.51 12.10 -12.77
N LEU A 62 8.06 11.11 -12.06
CA LEU A 62 7.34 10.44 -10.97
C LEU A 62 7.15 11.34 -9.75
N GLU A 63 8.14 12.20 -9.47
CA GLU A 63 8.06 13.23 -8.43
C GLU A 63 6.90 14.20 -8.74
N ASP A 64 6.83 14.72 -9.98
CA ASP A 64 5.76 15.61 -10.44
C ASP A 64 4.36 14.97 -10.38
N PHE A 65 4.27 13.65 -10.42
CA PHE A 65 3.01 12.90 -10.37
C PHE A 65 2.67 12.33 -8.99
N ASP A 66 3.44 12.65 -7.95
CA ASP A 66 3.25 12.09 -6.60
C ASP A 66 3.22 10.55 -6.62
N ASP A 67 3.98 9.90 -7.51
CA ASP A 67 3.89 8.45 -7.73
C ASP A 67 4.75 7.68 -6.71
N PRO A 68 4.18 6.68 -5.99
CA PRO A 68 4.89 5.92 -4.97
C PRO A 68 6.09 5.10 -5.49
N HIS A 69 6.25 4.95 -6.82
CA HIS A 69 7.43 4.33 -7.44
C HIS A 69 8.64 5.26 -7.49
N TYR A 70 8.48 6.57 -7.23
CA TYR A 70 9.56 7.57 -7.21
C TYR A 70 10.79 7.08 -6.46
N PHE A 71 10.62 6.63 -5.21
CA PHE A 71 11.71 6.14 -4.36
C PHE A 71 12.52 5.00 -5.00
N THR A 72 11.83 4.04 -5.62
CA THR A 72 12.48 2.88 -6.25
C THR A 72 13.33 3.30 -7.44
N VAL A 73 12.84 4.25 -8.24
CA VAL A 73 13.60 4.81 -9.36
C VAL A 73 14.77 5.65 -8.85
N ALA A 74 14.57 6.47 -7.81
CA ALA A 74 15.61 7.31 -7.25
C ALA A 74 16.78 6.47 -6.69
N LEU A 75 16.51 5.40 -5.92
CA LEU A 75 17.58 4.48 -5.48
C LEU A 75 18.27 3.77 -6.66
N ARG A 76 17.51 3.40 -7.70
CA ARG A 76 18.10 2.84 -8.92
C ARG A 76 19.00 3.84 -9.62
N PHE A 77 18.62 5.11 -9.66
CA PHE A 77 19.39 6.21 -10.23
C PHE A 77 20.70 6.42 -9.46
N VAL A 78 20.64 6.45 -8.12
CA VAL A 78 21.82 6.46 -7.23
C VAL A 78 22.80 5.33 -7.56
N LEU A 79 22.30 4.09 -7.73
CA LEU A 79 23.14 2.94 -8.08
C LEU A 79 23.77 3.08 -9.47
N TYR A 80 23.12 3.75 -10.42
CA TYR A 80 23.68 4.02 -11.75
C TYR A 80 24.74 5.11 -11.70
N LEU A 81 24.55 6.16 -10.89
CA LEU A 81 25.56 7.19 -10.63
C LEU A 81 26.82 6.55 -10.04
N GLN A 82 26.65 5.72 -9.02
CA GLN A 82 27.72 4.93 -8.41
C GLN A 82 28.42 4.01 -9.43
N ALA A 83 27.69 3.40 -10.36
CA ALA A 83 28.29 2.53 -11.37
C ALA A 83 29.06 3.31 -12.45
N ALA A 84 28.66 4.54 -12.73
CA ALA A 84 29.33 5.48 -13.61
C ALA A 84 30.52 6.23 -12.96
N GLY A 85 30.79 5.99 -11.66
CA GLY A 85 31.85 6.68 -10.91
C GLY A 85 31.49 8.08 -10.42
N LYS A 86 30.20 8.45 -10.48
CA LYS A 86 29.64 9.73 -10.03
C LYS A 86 29.23 9.65 -8.56
N PHE A 87 30.21 9.50 -7.69
CA PHE A 87 29.96 9.22 -6.27
C PHE A 87 29.39 10.41 -5.50
N GLU A 88 29.88 11.62 -5.76
CA GLU A 88 29.36 12.84 -5.13
C GLU A 88 27.90 13.06 -5.50
N GLU A 89 27.54 12.91 -6.77
CA GLU A 89 26.15 13.01 -7.19
C GLU A 89 25.28 11.89 -6.59
N ALA A 90 25.82 10.68 -6.43
CA ALA A 90 25.10 9.60 -5.76
C ALA A 90 24.83 9.91 -4.28
N LYS A 91 25.78 10.54 -3.56
CA LYS A 91 25.61 10.99 -2.17
C LYS A 91 24.56 12.09 -2.06
N PHE A 92 24.58 13.06 -2.98
CA PHE A 92 23.58 14.13 -3.03
C PHE A 92 22.16 13.54 -3.13
N GLU A 93 21.96 12.63 -4.08
CA GLU A 93 20.67 11.99 -4.31
C GLU A 93 20.21 11.15 -3.10
N LEU A 94 21.13 10.53 -2.36
CA LEU A 94 20.79 9.87 -1.10
C LEU A 94 20.36 10.85 0.00
N GLN A 95 20.98 12.03 0.08
CA GLN A 95 20.57 13.05 1.04
C GLN A 95 19.18 13.59 0.69
N SER A 96 18.89 13.86 -0.59
CA SER A 96 17.55 14.28 -1.02
C SER A 96 16.46 13.28 -0.62
N LEU A 97 16.75 11.98 -0.72
CA LEU A 97 15.81 10.94 -0.28
C LEU A 97 15.58 10.91 1.25
N VAL A 98 16.54 11.37 2.05
CA VAL A 98 16.37 11.52 3.50
C VAL A 98 15.61 12.80 3.82
N ASP A 99 15.91 13.89 3.12
CA ASP A 99 15.28 15.20 3.31
C ASP A 99 13.78 15.16 2.94
N GLU A 100 13.41 14.35 1.96
CA GLU A 100 12.02 14.18 1.49
C GLU A 100 11.32 12.95 2.11
N LEU A 101 11.94 12.30 3.10
CA LEU A 101 11.53 10.97 3.54
C LEU A 101 10.07 10.92 4.01
N ASP A 102 9.61 11.91 4.77
CA ASP A 102 8.24 11.91 5.31
C ASP A 102 7.21 12.00 4.19
N TYR A 103 7.45 12.89 3.22
CA TYR A 103 6.61 13.01 2.03
C TYR A 103 6.57 11.68 1.25
N ILE A 104 7.72 11.03 1.02
CA ILE A 104 7.77 9.74 0.32
C ILE A 104 7.01 8.65 1.09
N VAL A 105 7.11 8.64 2.43
CA VAL A 105 6.35 7.71 3.28
C VAL A 105 4.86 7.95 3.11
N GLU A 106 4.39 9.19 3.22
CA GLU A 106 2.98 9.56 3.06
C GLU A 106 2.43 9.13 1.69
N LEU A 107 3.18 9.33 0.61
CA LEU A 107 2.80 8.85 -0.73
C LEU A 107 2.58 7.33 -0.76
N LYS A 108 3.45 6.55 -0.12
CA LYS A 108 3.37 5.09 -0.12
C LYS A 108 2.22 4.56 0.73
N ILE A 109 1.91 5.21 1.85
CA ILE A 109 0.90 4.71 2.80
C ILE A 109 -0.41 5.49 2.77
N GLY A 110 -0.62 6.41 1.82
CA GLY A 110 -1.81 7.28 1.81
C GLY A 110 -3.14 6.52 1.88
N HIS A 111 -3.19 5.28 1.38
CA HIS A 111 -4.34 4.38 1.49
C HIS A 111 -4.66 3.86 2.90
N HIS A 112 -3.75 4.07 3.86
CA HIS A 112 -3.89 3.76 5.29
C HIS A 112 -4.23 4.99 6.14
N SER A 113 -4.46 6.16 5.55
CA SER A 113 -4.66 7.43 6.28
C SER A 113 -5.78 7.40 7.35
N ASP A 114 -6.81 6.58 7.13
CA ASP A 114 -7.93 6.39 8.08
C ASP A 114 -7.74 5.18 9.02
N ASP A 115 -6.66 4.41 8.89
CA ASP A 115 -6.40 3.25 9.73
C ASP A 115 -5.97 3.69 11.13
N LYS A 116 -6.50 3.00 12.15
CA LYS A 116 -6.13 3.24 13.57
C LYS A 116 -4.63 3.06 13.85
N ASP A 117 -3.96 2.26 13.03
CA ASP A 117 -2.54 1.94 13.15
C ASP A 117 -1.66 2.78 12.21
N TYR A 118 -2.18 3.91 11.68
CA TYR A 118 -1.47 4.76 10.70
C TYR A 118 -0.04 5.10 11.12
N ASP A 119 0.17 5.52 12.37
CA ASP A 119 1.50 5.88 12.87
C ASP A 119 2.49 4.70 12.83
N VAL A 120 2.01 3.46 12.98
CA VAL A 120 2.84 2.26 12.88
C VAL A 120 3.13 1.91 11.43
N TYR A 121 2.18 2.12 10.51
CA TYR A 121 2.42 2.02 9.06
C TYR A 121 3.45 3.05 8.59
N PHE A 122 3.36 4.28 9.11
CA PHE A 122 4.33 5.35 8.87
C PHE A 122 5.72 4.94 9.32
N ALA A 123 5.89 4.61 10.60
CA ALA A 123 7.17 4.19 11.15
C ALA A 123 7.75 2.95 10.46
N SER A 124 6.91 1.94 10.15
CA SER A 124 7.33 0.74 9.42
C SER A 124 7.87 1.06 8.02
N THR A 125 7.15 1.92 7.29
CA THR A 125 7.56 2.34 5.95
C THR A 125 8.83 3.17 6.02
N GLN A 126 8.90 4.16 6.91
CA GLN A 126 10.07 4.99 7.14
C GLN A 126 11.33 4.15 7.43
N ASN A 127 11.24 3.19 8.35
CA ASN A 127 12.34 2.28 8.68
C ASN A 127 12.76 1.40 7.50
N THR A 128 11.80 0.97 6.68
CA THR A 128 12.10 0.22 5.46
C THR A 128 12.93 1.07 4.51
N LEU A 129 12.49 2.29 4.21
CA LEU A 129 13.16 3.20 3.28
C LEU A 129 14.55 3.60 3.78
N LEU A 130 14.68 3.98 5.06
CA LEU A 130 15.99 4.31 5.67
C LEU A 130 16.96 3.13 5.57
N SER A 131 16.49 1.90 5.80
CA SER A 131 17.35 0.72 5.68
C SER A 131 17.87 0.50 4.25
N GLU A 132 17.07 0.85 3.23
CA GLU A 132 17.47 0.75 1.82
C GLU A 132 18.40 1.88 1.41
N ILE A 133 18.15 3.12 1.89
CA ILE A 133 19.04 4.27 1.71
C ILE A 133 20.43 3.96 2.30
N PHE A 134 20.51 3.55 3.56
CA PHE A 134 21.80 3.28 4.21
C PHE A 134 22.52 2.05 3.65
N ASP A 135 21.82 0.98 3.26
CA ASP A 135 22.48 -0.15 2.56
C ASP A 135 23.00 0.25 1.18
N THR A 136 22.35 1.20 0.52
CA THR A 136 22.84 1.79 -0.74
C THR A 136 24.06 2.67 -0.50
N ALA A 137 24.04 3.52 0.52
CA ALA A 137 25.18 4.33 0.96
C ALA A 137 26.40 3.44 1.24
N ARG A 138 26.22 2.36 2.00
CA ARG A 138 27.28 1.39 2.26
C ARG A 138 27.99 0.90 0.99
N LYS A 139 27.23 0.61 -0.08
CA LYS A 139 27.79 0.13 -1.36
C LYS A 139 28.63 1.21 -2.06
N ILE A 140 28.18 2.47 -2.00
CA ILE A 140 28.88 3.64 -2.54
C ILE A 140 30.20 3.84 -1.81
N TYR A 141 30.14 4.01 -0.48
CA TYR A 141 31.32 4.32 0.34
C TYR A 141 32.35 3.18 0.30
N LYS A 142 31.89 1.91 0.27
CA LYS A 142 32.79 0.77 0.10
C LYS A 142 33.53 0.78 -1.24
N ARG A 143 32.92 1.27 -2.32
CA ARG A 143 33.59 1.40 -3.63
C ARG A 143 34.57 2.56 -3.67
N GLU A 144 34.36 3.59 -2.85
CA GLU A 144 35.30 4.69 -2.65
C GLU A 144 36.44 4.34 -1.68
N ASN A 145 36.47 3.11 -1.14
CA ASN A 145 37.38 2.65 -0.09
C ASN A 145 37.24 3.40 1.26
N LEU A 146 36.07 3.97 1.53
CA LEU A 146 35.69 4.59 2.80
C LEU A 146 35.06 3.52 3.71
N ILE A 147 35.91 2.65 4.26
CA ILE A 147 35.47 1.41 4.92
C ILE A 147 34.81 1.66 6.28
N GLU A 148 35.29 2.66 7.04
CA GLU A 148 34.74 2.96 8.37
C GLU A 148 33.31 3.50 8.25
N GLU A 149 33.10 4.45 7.34
CA GLU A 149 31.79 5.04 7.03
C GLU A 149 30.84 3.99 6.43
N ALA A 150 31.34 3.13 5.55
CA ALA A 150 30.54 2.03 5.01
C ALA A 150 30.05 1.08 6.12
N ASN A 151 30.87 0.79 7.13
CA ASN A 151 30.47 -0.03 8.28
C ASN A 151 29.45 0.70 9.17
N ASP A 152 29.59 2.01 9.36
CA ASP A 152 28.59 2.80 10.09
C ASP A 152 27.21 2.75 9.40
N PHE A 153 27.18 2.92 8.07
CA PHE A 153 25.94 2.78 7.29
C PHE A 153 25.39 1.35 7.31
N GLU A 154 26.25 0.33 7.36
CA GLU A 154 25.79 -1.06 7.56
C GLU A 154 25.04 -1.21 8.89
N ASN A 155 25.61 -0.67 9.97
CA ASN A 155 25.00 -0.73 11.30
C ASN A 155 23.68 0.03 11.34
N LYS A 156 23.60 1.22 10.74
CA LYS A 156 22.34 1.97 10.61
C LYS A 156 21.28 1.19 9.83
N ALA A 157 21.65 0.63 8.68
CA ALA A 157 20.72 -0.18 7.89
C ALA A 157 20.20 -1.40 8.66
N ILE A 158 21.06 -2.05 9.46
CA ILE A 158 20.67 -3.16 10.33
C ILE A 158 19.72 -2.68 11.43
N GLN A 159 20.02 -1.56 12.09
CA GLN A 159 19.18 -0.99 13.14
C GLN A 159 17.75 -0.75 12.64
N PHE A 160 17.58 -0.07 11.51
CA PHE A 160 16.24 0.20 10.95
C PHE A 160 15.52 -1.08 10.51
N ARG A 161 16.22 -2.12 10.05
CA ARG A 161 15.59 -3.43 9.78
C ARG A 161 15.05 -4.09 11.05
N ILE A 162 15.79 -4.00 12.16
CA ILE A 162 15.35 -4.54 13.45
C ILE A 162 14.12 -3.77 13.95
N GLU A 163 14.15 -2.43 13.88
CA GLU A 163 13.01 -1.60 14.28
C GLU A 163 11.78 -1.87 13.40
N ASN A 164 11.97 -2.04 12.09
CA ASN A 164 10.88 -2.41 11.18
C ASN A 164 10.31 -3.81 11.46
N GLN A 165 11.14 -4.75 11.91
CA GLN A 165 10.66 -6.09 12.23
C GLN A 165 9.60 -6.05 13.34
N ALA A 166 9.85 -5.27 14.41
CA ALA A 166 8.89 -5.10 15.50
C ALA A 166 7.57 -4.49 15.00
N ASN A 167 7.63 -3.44 14.18
CA ASN A 167 6.44 -2.80 13.60
C ASN A 167 5.67 -3.78 12.69
N SER A 168 6.39 -4.54 11.86
CA SER A 168 5.80 -5.52 10.94
C SER A 168 5.11 -6.67 11.69
N GLU A 169 5.70 -7.14 12.78
CA GLU A 169 5.12 -8.16 13.65
C GLU A 169 3.81 -7.66 14.29
N TYR A 170 3.82 -6.43 14.83
CA TYR A 170 2.63 -5.79 15.37
C TYR A 170 1.51 -5.65 14.33
N LEU A 171 1.81 -5.07 13.16
CA LEU A 171 0.82 -4.88 12.08
C LEU A 171 0.24 -6.21 11.59
N ARG A 172 1.06 -7.26 11.56
CA ARG A 172 0.61 -8.61 11.22
C ARG A 172 -0.39 -9.15 12.25
N GLU A 173 -0.11 -8.98 13.54
CA GLU A 173 -1.02 -9.37 14.61
C GLU A 173 -2.34 -8.59 14.52
N GLN A 174 -2.28 -7.27 14.38
CA GLN A 174 -3.48 -6.44 14.24
C GLN A 174 -4.33 -6.82 13.03
N ARG A 175 -3.70 -7.09 11.88
CA ARG A 175 -4.40 -7.59 10.69
C ARG A 175 -5.09 -8.93 10.95
N SER A 176 -4.44 -9.84 11.70
CA SER A 176 -5.04 -11.13 12.03
C SER A 176 -6.26 -11.00 12.94
N ILE A 177 -6.21 -10.07 13.91
CA ILE A 177 -7.31 -9.75 14.81
C ILE A 177 -8.49 -9.19 14.00
N ARG A 178 -8.25 -8.18 13.15
CA ARG A 178 -9.29 -7.59 12.29
C ARG A 178 -9.97 -8.61 11.37
N ILE A 179 -9.19 -9.50 10.75
CA ILE A 179 -9.73 -10.55 9.90
C ILE A 179 -10.62 -11.51 10.71
N ARG A 180 -10.19 -11.89 11.92
CA ARG A 180 -10.99 -12.76 12.79
C ARG A 180 -12.28 -12.09 13.23
N GLU A 181 -12.22 -10.84 13.69
CA GLU A 181 -13.39 -10.07 14.10
C GLU A 181 -14.40 -9.94 12.96
N TRP A 182 -13.92 -9.65 11.74
CA TRP A 182 -14.76 -9.60 10.54
C TRP A 182 -15.39 -10.95 10.20
N GLN A 183 -14.66 -12.05 10.34
CA GLN A 183 -15.21 -13.40 10.12
C GLN A 183 -16.30 -13.74 11.14
N GLU A 184 -16.08 -13.41 12.42
CA GLU A 184 -17.07 -13.63 13.48
C GLU A 184 -18.32 -12.76 13.27
N GLU A 185 -18.16 -11.51 12.86
CA GLU A 185 -19.27 -10.62 12.51
C GLU A 185 -20.09 -11.19 11.35
N ARG A 186 -19.44 -11.57 10.25
CA ARG A 186 -20.11 -12.19 9.10
C ARG A 186 -20.89 -13.45 9.47
N GLU A 187 -20.36 -14.25 10.39
CA GLU A 187 -21.03 -15.48 10.82
C GLU A 187 -22.22 -15.17 11.73
N ARG A 188 -22.11 -14.16 12.61
CA ARG A 188 -23.26 -13.67 13.39
C ARG A 188 -24.37 -13.14 12.48
N ASP A 189 -24.03 -12.33 11.49
CA ASP A 189 -24.98 -11.77 10.53
C ASP A 189 -25.68 -12.88 9.73
N ARG A 190 -24.93 -13.90 9.29
CA ARG A 190 -25.49 -15.08 8.63
C ARG A 190 -26.51 -15.78 9.52
N GLN A 191 -26.15 -16.06 10.78
CA GLN A 191 -27.04 -16.76 11.72
C GLN A 191 -28.27 -15.93 12.11
N GLU A 192 -28.14 -14.61 12.19
CA GLU A 192 -29.28 -13.71 12.39
C GLU A 192 -30.22 -13.74 11.18
N TYR A 193 -29.67 -13.68 9.98
CA TYR A 193 -30.44 -13.78 8.74
C TYR A 193 -31.18 -15.14 8.61
N GLU A 194 -30.51 -16.25 8.91
CA GLU A 194 -31.12 -17.59 8.90
C GLU A 194 -32.25 -17.71 9.93
N ARG A 195 -32.07 -17.18 11.14
CA ARG A 195 -33.12 -17.15 12.17
C ARG A 195 -34.32 -16.31 11.71
N TRP A 196 -34.07 -15.14 11.15
CA TRP A 196 -35.11 -14.29 10.61
C TRP A 196 -35.89 -15.00 9.49
N GLU A 197 -35.21 -15.71 8.57
CA GLU A 197 -35.89 -16.48 7.52
C GLU A 197 -36.78 -17.60 8.09
N GLN A 198 -36.32 -18.30 9.13
CA GLN A 198 -37.10 -19.32 9.83
C GLN A 198 -38.35 -18.71 10.49
N GLU A 199 -38.20 -17.61 11.23
CA GLU A 199 -39.33 -16.90 11.86
C GLU A 199 -40.36 -16.46 10.82
N GLN A 200 -39.92 -15.91 9.68
CA GLN A 200 -40.81 -15.52 8.59
C GLN A 200 -41.52 -16.72 7.95
N ALA A 201 -40.84 -17.86 7.80
CA ALA A 201 -41.44 -19.09 7.29
C ALA A 201 -42.51 -19.63 8.25
N GLU A 202 -42.23 -19.63 9.57
CA GLU A 202 -43.17 -20.03 10.61
C GLU A 202 -44.40 -19.12 10.63
N LEU A 203 -44.23 -17.79 10.60
CA LEU A 203 -45.33 -16.83 10.52
C LEU A 203 -46.22 -17.08 9.30
N LYS A 204 -45.62 -17.27 8.12
CA LYS A 204 -46.36 -17.61 6.89
C LYS A 204 -47.12 -18.93 7.03
N GLN A 205 -46.53 -19.93 7.71
CA GLN A 205 -47.19 -21.22 7.94
C GLN A 205 -48.36 -21.10 8.92
N GLN A 206 -48.19 -20.35 10.02
CA GLN A 206 -49.26 -20.06 10.96
C GLN A 206 -50.42 -19.31 10.30
N GLU A 207 -50.13 -18.31 9.46
CA GLU A 207 -51.15 -17.61 8.67
C GLU A 207 -51.90 -18.54 7.72
N LYS A 208 -51.19 -19.45 7.03
CA LYS A 208 -51.81 -20.45 6.15
C LYS A 208 -52.74 -21.37 6.94
N VAL A 209 -52.32 -21.84 8.11
CA VAL A 209 -53.15 -22.68 9.00
C VAL A 209 -54.38 -21.92 9.48
N LYS A 210 -54.22 -20.67 9.92
CA LYS A 210 -55.33 -19.80 10.37
C LYS A 210 -56.34 -19.55 9.26
N LYS A 211 -55.88 -19.24 8.04
CA LYS A 211 -56.74 -19.07 6.85
C LYS A 211 -57.52 -20.34 6.53
N ARG A 212 -56.88 -21.51 6.57
CA ARG A 212 -57.55 -22.81 6.36
C ARG A 212 -58.60 -23.10 7.43
N SER A 213 -58.28 -22.86 8.71
CA SER A 213 -59.22 -23.05 9.82
C SER A 213 -60.46 -22.16 9.66
N ASN A 214 -60.25 -20.86 9.40
CA ASN A 214 -61.33 -19.91 9.18
C ASN A 214 -62.22 -20.31 7.98
N PHE A 215 -61.63 -20.80 6.89
CA PHE A 215 -62.39 -21.31 5.73
C PHE A 215 -63.36 -22.42 6.12
N TRP A 216 -62.91 -23.44 6.87
CA TRP A 216 -63.77 -24.52 7.32
C TRP A 216 -64.86 -24.05 8.28
N LEU A 217 -64.55 -23.06 9.13
CA LEU A 217 -65.52 -22.44 10.03
C LEU A 217 -66.64 -21.74 9.25
N TYR A 218 -66.29 -20.97 8.21
CA TYR A 218 -67.28 -20.33 7.32
C TYR A 218 -68.11 -21.34 6.52
N VAL A 219 -67.49 -22.41 6.01
CA VAL A 219 -68.21 -23.50 5.32
C VAL A 219 -69.21 -24.17 6.27
N GLY A 220 -68.81 -24.47 7.50
CA GLY A 220 -69.68 -25.05 8.53
C GLY A 220 -70.85 -24.14 8.87
N LEU A 221 -70.61 -22.84 9.10
CA LEU A 221 -71.67 -21.85 9.35
C LEU A 221 -72.63 -21.73 8.15
N GLY A 222 -72.12 -21.75 6.92
CA GLY A 222 -72.93 -21.73 5.70
C GLY A 222 -73.84 -22.96 5.57
N LEU A 223 -73.34 -24.15 5.90
CA LEU A 223 -74.12 -25.38 5.92
C LEU A 223 -75.24 -25.33 6.97
N VAL A 224 -74.95 -24.84 8.18
CA VAL A 224 -75.95 -24.67 9.25
C VAL A 224 -77.03 -23.68 8.81
N ALA A 225 -76.65 -22.53 8.26
CA ALA A 225 -77.60 -21.55 7.74
C ALA A 225 -78.48 -22.13 6.63
N TYR A 226 -77.89 -22.87 5.69
CA TYR A 226 -78.64 -23.54 4.63
C TYR A 226 -79.67 -24.55 5.16
N ILE A 227 -79.29 -25.38 6.15
CA ILE A 227 -80.21 -26.34 6.78
C ILE A 227 -81.37 -25.62 7.48
N ILE A 228 -81.09 -24.53 8.20
CA ILE A 228 -82.12 -23.72 8.87
C ILE A 228 -83.08 -23.12 7.85
N ILE A 229 -82.57 -22.47 6.80
CA ILE A 229 -83.39 -21.87 5.73
C ILE A 229 -84.26 -22.94 5.06
N LYS A 230 -83.66 -24.07 4.66
CA LYS A 230 -84.38 -25.18 4.01
C LYS A 230 -85.49 -25.75 4.90
N ARG A 231 -85.31 -25.75 6.23
CA ARG A 231 -86.28 -26.29 7.19
C ARG A 231 -87.43 -25.35 7.51
N PHE A 232 -87.22 -24.04 7.39
CA PHE A 232 -88.25 -23.04 7.64
C PHE A 232 -89.01 -22.61 6.38
N TRP A 233 -88.42 -22.75 5.19
CA TRP A 233 -88.95 -22.25 3.92
C TRP A 233 -89.14 -23.33 2.83
N GLY A 234 -88.91 -24.60 3.14
CA GLY A 234 -89.22 -25.76 2.28
C GLY A 234 -90.22 -26.68 2.96
#